data_AF-A0A076FLT2-F1
#
_entry.id   AF-A0A076FLT2-F1
#
_cell.length_a   1.000
_cell.length_b   1.000
_cell.length_c   1.000
_cell.angle_alpha   90.00
_cell.angle_beta   90.00
_cell.angle_gamma   90.00
#
_symmetry.space_group_name_H-M   'P 1'
#
loop_
_entity.id
_entity.type
_entity.pdbx_description
1 polymer ?
#
loop_
_entity_poly.entity_id
_entity_poly.type
_entity_poly.pdbx_seq_one_letter_code
_entity_poly.pdbx_strand_id
1 'polypeptide(L)'
;PWEERNNLTDWSDMFTSDVRITAGEGSTREVIIEHMTVCLQRFTELWRERKGDGKEAFDLIRMLQADPNTENMVDDPLLYMGNIMLLIVGGNDTTRNSMSGGVVFLNQFPDEMTKVRQNPDLIPSIVSEIIRYQTPLR
;
A
#
# COMPACT_ATOMS: atom_id res chain seq x y z
N PRO A 1 -10.61 -6.05 6.98
CA PRO A 1 -10.61 -6.24 8.45
C PRO A 1 -9.18 -6.45 8.96
N TRP A 2 -8.91 -6.29 10.26
CA TRP A 2 -7.55 -6.45 10.78
C TRP A 2 -6.97 -7.85 10.54
N GLU A 3 -7.79 -8.90 10.70
CA GLU A 3 -7.40 -10.30 10.48
C GLU A 3 -6.95 -10.57 9.04
N GLU A 4 -7.50 -9.84 8.07
CA GLU A 4 -7.24 -10.03 6.63
C GLU A 4 -6.08 -9.15 6.10
N ARG A 5 -5.40 -8.39 6.97
CA ARG A 5 -4.41 -7.37 6.55
C ARG A 5 -3.22 -7.95 5.76
N ASN A 6 -2.89 -9.23 5.98
CA ASN A 6 -1.78 -9.87 5.28
C ASN A 6 -2.04 -9.98 3.78
N ASN A 7 -3.31 -10.12 3.37
CA ASN A 7 -3.71 -10.17 1.97
C ASN A 7 -3.29 -8.91 1.20
N LEU A 8 -3.15 -7.75 1.87
CA LEU A 8 -2.69 -6.51 1.25
C LEU A 8 -1.25 -6.63 0.71
N THR A 9 -0.39 -7.38 1.41
CA THR A 9 0.98 -7.61 0.94
C THR A 9 0.95 -8.53 -0.28
N ASP A 10 0.20 -9.64 -0.18
CA ASP A 10 0.08 -10.62 -1.26
C ASP A 10 -0.49 -10.00 -2.54
N TRP A 11 -1.52 -9.15 -2.42
CA TRP A 11 -2.10 -8.43 -3.56
C TRP A 11 -1.14 -7.38 -4.15
N SER A 12 -0.37 -6.69 -3.31
CA SER A 12 0.66 -5.73 -3.75
C SER A 12 1.76 -6.42 -4.55
N ASP A 13 2.32 -7.50 -3.99
CA ASP A 13 3.39 -8.28 -4.60
C ASP A 13 2.92 -8.91 -5.93
N MET A 14 1.71 -9.45 -5.96
CA MET A 14 1.16 -10.03 -7.18
C MET A 14 1.01 -8.99 -8.30
N PHE A 15 0.51 -7.79 -7.97
CA PHE A 15 0.35 -6.72 -8.96
C PHE A 15 1.69 -6.24 -9.55
N THR A 16 2.75 -6.20 -8.74
CA THR A 16 4.09 -5.78 -9.18
C THR A 16 4.90 -6.92 -9.80
N SER A 17 4.43 -8.17 -9.71
CA SER A 17 5.10 -9.36 -10.23
C SER A 17 4.91 -9.65 -11.72
N ASP A 18 4.28 -8.77 -12.51
CA ASP A 18 4.09 -9.01 -13.94
C ASP A 18 5.43 -9.20 -14.66
N VAL A 19 5.54 -10.25 -15.50
CA VAL A 19 6.74 -10.54 -16.30
C VAL A 19 7.25 -9.34 -17.12
N ARG A 20 6.38 -8.41 -17.50
CA ARG A 20 6.74 -7.17 -18.21
C ARG A 20 7.45 -6.16 -17.32
N ILE A 21 7.23 -6.23 -16.01
CA ILE A 21 7.82 -5.36 -14.98
C ILE A 21 9.10 -6.02 -14.43
N THR A 22 9.11 -7.34 -14.26
CA THR A 22 10.18 -8.10 -13.60
C THR A 22 11.21 -8.71 -14.56
N ALA A 23 11.38 -8.14 -15.75
CA ALA A 23 12.33 -8.61 -16.76
C ALA A 23 12.19 -10.12 -17.12
N GLY A 24 10.97 -10.66 -17.05
CA GLY A 24 10.65 -12.04 -17.40
C GLY A 24 10.67 -13.06 -16.25
N GLU A 25 10.98 -12.66 -15.02
CA GLU A 25 11.05 -13.57 -13.86
C GLU A 25 9.73 -13.68 -13.06
N GLY A 26 8.71 -12.96 -13.52
CA GLY A 26 7.44 -12.77 -12.81
C GLY A 26 6.33 -13.79 -13.08
N SER A 27 5.14 -13.46 -12.58
CA SER A 27 3.90 -14.19 -12.81
C SER A 27 3.33 -13.89 -14.20
N THR A 28 2.67 -14.87 -14.81
CA THR A 28 1.95 -14.64 -16.06
C THR A 28 0.73 -13.78 -15.83
N ARG A 29 0.25 -13.14 -16.90
CA ARG A 29 -0.93 -12.27 -16.85
C ARG A 29 -2.18 -13.00 -16.35
N GLU A 30 -2.33 -14.26 -16.69
CA GLU A 30 -3.47 -15.10 -16.28
C GLU A 30 -3.50 -15.28 -14.76
N VAL A 31 -2.35 -15.59 -14.15
CA VAL A 31 -2.20 -15.74 -12.70
C VAL A 31 -2.50 -14.42 -11.98
N ILE A 32 -2.00 -13.31 -12.53
CA ILE A 32 -2.26 -11.98 -11.96
C ILE A 32 -3.75 -11.66 -12.03
N ILE A 33 -4.40 -11.88 -13.17
CA ILE A 33 -5.84 -11.62 -13.33
C ILE A 33 -6.67 -12.44 -12.34
N GLU A 34 -6.32 -13.70 -12.10
CA GLU A 34 -7.01 -14.55 -11.12
C GLU A 34 -6.92 -13.95 -9.71
N HIS A 35 -5.73 -13.57 -9.27
CA HIS A 35 -5.52 -12.96 -7.96
C HIS A 35 -6.21 -11.59 -7.83
N MET A 36 -6.16 -10.77 -8.88
CA MET A 36 -6.84 -9.48 -8.92
C MET A 36 -8.37 -9.66 -8.87
N THR A 37 -8.90 -10.73 -9.47
CA THR A 37 -10.34 -11.04 -9.39
C THR A 37 -10.77 -11.32 -7.96
N VAL A 38 -9.99 -12.11 -7.21
CA VAL A 38 -10.26 -12.39 -5.78
C VAL A 38 -10.18 -11.10 -4.96
N CYS A 39 -9.18 -10.26 -5.22
CA CYS A 39 -9.06 -8.95 -4.57
C CYS A 39 -10.29 -8.06 -4.85
N LEU A 40 -10.73 -7.98 -6.11
CA LEU A 40 -11.89 -7.18 -6.51
C LEU A 40 -13.13 -7.62 -5.77
N GLN A 41 -13.38 -8.93 -5.73
CA GLN A 41 -14.52 -9.52 -5.06
C GLN A 41 -14.53 -9.10 -3.59
N ARG A 42 -13.40 -9.27 -2.90
CA ARG A 42 -13.33 -8.93 -1.47
C ARG A 42 -13.50 -7.44 -1.21
N PHE A 43 -12.88 -6.56 -2.00
CA PHE A 43 -13.06 -5.11 -1.84
C PHE A 43 -14.46 -4.63 -2.21
N THR A 44 -15.16 -5.33 -3.11
CA THR A 44 -16.57 -5.07 -3.43
C THR A 44 -17.49 -5.48 -2.28
N GLU A 45 -17.21 -6.61 -1.62
CA GLU A 45 -17.90 -6.99 -0.40
C GLU A 45 -17.68 -5.97 0.71
N LEU A 46 -16.43 -5.55 0.95
CA LEU A 46 -16.10 -4.51 1.92
C LEU A 46 -16.82 -3.19 1.63
N TRP A 47 -16.95 -2.82 0.36
CA TRP A 47 -17.74 -1.65 -0.03
C TRP A 47 -19.18 -1.81 0.44
N ARG A 48 -19.84 -2.93 0.13
CA ARG A 48 -21.23 -3.20 0.52
C ARG A 48 -21.42 -3.27 2.02
N GLU A 49 -20.50 -3.92 2.74
CA GLU A 49 -20.51 -4.03 4.20
C GLU A 49 -20.44 -2.65 4.89
N ARG A 50 -19.70 -1.70 4.31
CA ARG A 50 -19.52 -0.35 4.87
C ARG A 50 -20.62 0.62 4.47
N LYS A 51 -21.28 0.39 3.33
CA LYS A 51 -22.34 1.26 2.83
C LYS A 51 -23.54 1.24 3.78
N GLY A 52 -23.77 2.36 4.46
CA GLY A 52 -24.91 2.52 5.35
C GLY A 52 -24.79 1.81 6.71
N ASP A 53 -23.58 1.41 7.13
CA ASP A 53 -23.39 0.72 8.42
C ASP A 53 -23.38 1.65 9.65
N GLY A 54 -23.62 2.95 9.44
CA GLY A 54 -23.76 3.96 10.49
C GLY A 54 -22.46 4.31 11.21
N LYS A 55 -21.30 3.83 10.74
CA LYS A 55 -20.00 4.12 11.35
C LYS A 55 -19.28 5.24 10.61
N GLU A 56 -18.98 6.30 11.33
CA GLU A 56 -17.96 7.27 10.94
C GLU A 56 -16.58 6.65 11.19
N ALA A 57 -16.06 5.89 10.22
CA ALA A 57 -14.68 5.43 10.26
C ALA A 57 -13.86 6.14 9.18
N PHE A 58 -12.68 6.63 9.56
CA PHE A 58 -11.72 7.25 8.66
C PHE A 58 -10.93 6.15 7.90
N ASP A 59 -11.63 5.43 7.02
CA ASP A 59 -11.00 4.51 6.08
C ASP A 59 -11.26 4.92 4.64
N LEU A 60 -10.33 4.55 3.76
CA LEU A 60 -10.33 5.01 2.37
C LEU A 60 -11.57 4.56 1.58
N ILE A 61 -12.18 3.40 1.91
CA ILE A 61 -13.41 2.97 1.24
C ILE A 61 -14.58 3.89 1.62
N ARG A 62 -14.71 4.23 2.91
CA ARG A 62 -15.72 5.17 3.36
C ARG A 62 -15.50 6.57 2.80
N MET A 63 -14.25 7.01 2.66
CA MET A 63 -13.94 8.27 2.00
C MET A 63 -14.39 8.28 0.54
N LEU A 64 -14.14 7.19 -0.20
CA LEU A 64 -14.65 7.04 -1.57
C LEU A 64 -16.19 7.00 -1.64
N GLN A 65 -16.85 6.40 -0.65
CA GLN A 65 -18.31 6.37 -0.57
C GLN A 65 -18.94 7.73 -0.25
N ALA A 66 -18.23 8.60 0.47
CA ALA A 66 -18.74 9.89 0.94
C ALA A 66 -18.65 11.00 -0.13
N ASP A 67 -17.76 10.87 -1.12
CA ASP A 67 -17.61 11.86 -2.18
C ASP A 67 -18.54 11.54 -3.38
N PRO A 68 -19.39 12.48 -3.82
CA PRO A 68 -20.31 12.28 -4.96
C PRO A 68 -19.62 11.89 -6.28
N ASN A 69 -18.34 12.22 -6.46
CA ASN A 69 -17.59 11.85 -7.65
C ASN A 69 -17.12 10.38 -7.63
N THR A 70 -17.16 9.73 -6.47
CA THR A 70 -16.63 8.36 -6.28
C THR A 70 -17.62 7.40 -5.63
N GLU A 71 -18.79 7.86 -5.19
CA GLU A 71 -19.82 7.06 -4.49
C GLU A 71 -20.37 5.86 -5.27
N ASN A 72 -20.22 5.87 -6.60
CA ASN A 72 -20.63 4.80 -7.51
C ASN A 72 -19.43 4.16 -8.23
N MET A 73 -18.19 4.42 -7.78
CA MET A 73 -16.98 3.86 -8.39
C MET A 73 -17.00 2.33 -8.42
N VAL A 74 -17.58 1.69 -7.40
CA VAL A 74 -17.72 0.23 -7.31
C VAL A 74 -18.50 -0.37 -8.50
N ASP A 75 -19.33 0.43 -9.18
CA ASP A 75 -20.12 0.00 -10.33
C ASP A 75 -19.29 -0.05 -11.63
N ASP A 76 -18.06 0.48 -11.63
CA ASP A 76 -17.04 0.29 -12.66
C ASP A 76 -15.89 -0.58 -12.08
N PRO A 77 -15.91 -1.90 -12.33
CA PRO A 77 -14.91 -2.83 -11.80
C PRO A 77 -13.46 -2.48 -12.13
N LEU A 78 -13.21 -1.93 -13.33
CA LEU A 78 -11.84 -1.63 -13.77
C LEU A 78 -11.33 -0.37 -13.09
N LEU A 79 -12.16 0.68 -13.03
CA LEU A 79 -11.82 1.90 -12.32
C LEU A 79 -11.62 1.65 -10.83
N TYR A 80 -12.54 0.90 -10.21
CA TYR A 80 -12.46 0.56 -8.79
C TYR A 80 -11.21 -0.25 -8.48
N MET A 81 -10.94 -1.32 -9.25
CA MET A 81 -9.74 -2.12 -9.11
C MET A 81 -8.46 -1.29 -9.24
N GLY A 82 -8.38 -0.43 -10.27
CA GLY A 82 -7.22 0.44 -10.47
C GLY A 82 -6.93 1.36 -9.27
N ASN A 83 -7.98 1.95 -8.69
CA ASN A 83 -7.85 2.79 -7.49
C ASN A 83 -7.46 1.98 -6.25
N ILE A 84 -8.07 0.82 -6.02
CA ILE A 84 -7.71 -0.06 -4.91
C ILE A 84 -6.24 -0.49 -5.02
N MET A 85 -5.79 -0.89 -6.21
CA MET A 85 -4.40 -1.29 -6.42
C MET A 85 -3.42 -0.14 -6.24
N LEU A 86 -3.76 1.05 -6.72
CA LEU A 86 -2.95 2.25 -6.48
C LEU A 86 -2.75 2.51 -4.98
N LEU A 87 -3.81 2.39 -4.18
CA LEU A 87 -3.76 2.62 -2.74
C LEU A 87 -2.99 1.51 -2.00
N ILE A 88 -3.17 0.25 -2.40
CA ILE A 88 -2.45 -0.90 -1.81
C ILE A 88 -0.96 -0.79 -2.10
N VAL A 89 -0.57 -0.73 -3.38
CA VAL A 89 0.84 -0.73 -3.80
C VAL A 89 1.54 0.54 -3.35
N GLY A 90 0.90 1.70 -3.57
CA GLY A 90 1.46 3.00 -3.22
C GLY A 90 1.69 3.16 -1.72
N GLY A 91 0.78 2.65 -0.88
CA GLY A 91 0.88 2.75 0.57
C GLY A 91 1.77 1.69 1.22
N ASN A 92 1.81 0.48 0.66
CA ASN A 92 2.51 -0.66 1.25
C ASN A 92 4.01 -0.67 0.91
N ASP A 93 4.35 -0.77 -0.37
CA ASP A 93 5.71 -1.12 -0.80
C ASP A 93 6.70 0.00 -0.50
N THR A 94 6.29 1.26 -0.74
CA THR A 94 7.13 2.43 -0.50
C THR A 94 7.50 2.59 0.98
N THR A 95 6.51 2.45 1.86
CA THR A 95 6.69 2.55 3.31
C THR A 95 7.51 1.36 3.82
N ARG A 96 7.20 0.14 3.40
CA ARG A 96 7.93 -1.08 3.77
C ARG A 96 9.41 -0.99 3.40
N ASN A 97 9.71 -0.60 2.16
CA ASN A 97 11.08 -0.44 1.68
C ASN A 97 11.82 0.66 2.44
N SER A 98 11.15 1.75 2.78
CA SER A 98 11.72 2.82 3.60
C SER A 98 12.01 2.36 5.04
N MET A 99 11.12 1.57 5.64
CA MET A 99 11.31 1.05 7.00
C MET A 99 12.48 0.08 7.09
N SER A 100 12.55 -0.90 6.19
CA SER A 100 13.67 -1.86 6.16
C SER A 100 14.99 -1.18 5.81
N GLY A 101 14.98 -0.28 4.82
CA GLY A 101 16.11 0.56 4.46
C GLY A 101 16.60 1.44 5.60
N GLY A 102 15.67 2.01 6.38
CA GLY A 102 15.97 2.83 7.55
C GLY A 102 16.72 2.06 8.65
N VAL A 103 16.35 0.80 8.90
CA VAL A 103 17.09 -0.05 9.85
C VAL A 103 18.52 -0.29 9.38
N VAL A 104 18.70 -0.59 8.08
CA VAL A 104 20.03 -0.78 7.49
C VAL A 104 20.85 0.50 7.57
N PHE A 105 20.27 1.64 7.22
CA PHE A 105 20.90 2.96 7.28
C PHE A 105 21.36 3.29 8.70
N LEU A 106 20.49 3.19 9.71
CA LEU A 106 20.83 3.51 11.10
C LEU A 106 21.87 2.55 11.68
N ASN A 107 21.93 1.31 11.18
CA ASN A 107 22.99 0.37 11.55
C ASN A 107 24.34 0.70 10.88
N GLN A 108 24.32 1.24 9.66
CA GLN A 108 25.53 1.70 8.95
C GLN A 108 26.07 3.03 9.51
N PHE A 109 25.19 3.89 10.03
CA PHE A 109 25.52 5.20 10.59
C PHE A 109 25.10 5.31 12.08
N PRO A 110 25.77 4.60 13.01
CA PRO A 110 25.39 4.55 14.42
C PRO A 110 25.47 5.92 15.13
N ASP A 111 26.29 6.83 14.63
CA ASP A 111 26.38 8.20 15.13
C ASP A 111 25.08 8.98 14.86
N GLU A 112 24.44 8.79 13.70
CA GLU A 112 23.15 9.39 13.38
C GLU A 112 22.04 8.81 14.26
N MET A 113 22.08 7.49 14.51
CA MET A 113 21.17 6.86 15.48
C MET A 113 21.36 7.44 16.88
N THR A 114 22.60 7.69 17.30
CA THR A 114 22.89 8.30 18.60
C THR A 114 22.34 9.72 18.69
N LYS A 115 22.54 10.54 17.65
CA LYS A 115 21.98 11.91 17.58
C LYS A 115 20.47 11.92 17.73
N VAL A 116 19.76 11.07 16.97
CA VAL A 116 18.28 10.99 17.04
C VAL A 116 17.81 10.46 18.40
N ARG A 117 18.51 9.51 19.02
CA ARG A 117 18.19 9.03 20.37
C ARG A 117 18.37 10.10 21.45
N GLN A 118 19.35 10.99 21.29
CA GLN A 118 19.59 12.10 22.21
C GLN A 118 18.63 13.27 21.97
N ASN A 119 18.15 13.45 20.74
CA ASN A 119 17.21 14.50 20.37
C ASN A 119 16.11 13.98 19.43
N PRO A 120 14.96 13.54 19.97
CA PRO A 120 13.82 13.07 19.17
C PRO A 120 13.22 14.11 18.21
N ASP A 121 13.50 15.41 18.39
CA ASP A 121 13.05 16.45 17.45
C ASP A 121 13.68 16.30 16.07
N LEU A 122 14.72 15.46 15.93
CA LEU A 122 15.34 15.10 14.65
C LEU A 122 14.57 14.03 13.87
N ILE A 123 13.52 13.40 14.43
CA ILE A 123 12.74 12.35 13.76
C ILE A 123 12.19 12.79 12.40
N PRO A 124 11.57 13.97 12.23
CA PRO A 124 11.10 14.41 10.91
C PRO A 124 12.23 14.51 9.86
N SER A 125 13.42 14.93 10.30
CA SER A 125 14.60 15.04 9.42
C SER A 125 15.14 13.66 9.04
N ILE A 126 15.29 12.73 9.99
CA ILE A 126 15.84 11.40 9.70
C ILE A 126 14.88 10.58 8.84
N VAL A 127 13.56 10.72 9.01
CA VAL A 127 12.56 10.08 8.14
C VAL A 127 12.73 10.56 6.69
N SER A 128 12.86 11.86 6.48
CA SER A 128 13.10 12.44 5.15
C SER A 128 14.40 11.93 4.54
N GLU A 129 15.45 11.82 5.34
CA GLU A 129 16.76 11.33 4.90
C GLU A 129 16.75 9.84 4.56
N ILE A 130 16.04 9.01 5.33
CA ILE A 130 15.86 7.58 5.03
C ILE A 130 15.16 7.40 3.69
N ILE A 131 14.08 8.15 3.42
CA ILE A 131 13.37 8.08 2.14
C ILE A 131 14.28 8.50 0.99
N ARG A 132 15.04 9.59 1.16
CA ARG A 132 16.01 10.08 0.15
C ARG A 132 17.10 9.03 -0.12
N TYR A 133 17.70 8.48 0.93
CA TYR A 133 18.81 7.55 0.84
C TYR A 133 18.39 6.19 0.27
N GLN A 134 17.28 5.66 0.76
CA GLN A 134 16.73 4.39 0.29
C GLN A 134 16.28 4.49 -1.17
N THR A 135 15.58 5.59 -1.53
CA THR A 135 14.90 5.74 -2.83
C THR A 135 13.98 4.53 -3.09
N PRO A 136 12.84 4.42 -2.37
CA PRO A 136 12.07 3.17 -2.24
C PRO A 136 11.34 2.69 -3.50
N LEU A 137 11.31 3.52 -4.55
CA LEU A 137 10.86 3.18 -5.90
C LEU A 137 12.11 3.15 -6.79
N ARG A 138 12.54 1.97 -7.24
CA ARG A 138 13.62 1.80 -8.23
C ARG A 138 13.16 0.93 -9.38
#